data_AF-A0A7C5J3K1-F1
#
_entry.id   AF-A0A7C5J3K1-F1
#
_cell.length_a   1.000
_cell.length_b   1.000
_cell.length_c   1.000
_cell.angle_alpha   90.00
_cell.angle_beta   90.00
_cell.angle_gamma   90.00
#
_symmetry.space_group_name_H-M   'P 1'
#
loop_
_entity.id
_entity.type
_entity.pdbx_description
1 polymer ?
#
loop_
_entity_poly.entity_id
_entity_poly.type
_entity_poly.pdbx_seq_one_letter_code
_entity_poly.pdbx_strand_id
1 'polypeptide(L)'
;MSGFLTRPLRDAGNEGNPNKVGSFNQLAKMGDALAGGERYLRGAVGAVTVHVFTLPDNAKAHRLLGGFIIAAGANVGPLQVVPEDAVLAAGQAQITAAGDVIFFATDAVTEAELYYETAEQLPVTVDVTVVAASGVAALTPRAAMRLISAEALTGGVTGVATVLARGTLQAGLASGQAALQPNGETVEFLIADAVTSARLTYMPQPGFGPTPESVASKMDVDANL
;
A
#
# COMPACT_ATOMS: atom_id res chain seq x y z
N MET A 1 9.02 25.53 -12.26
CA MET A 1 9.06 25.06 -13.66
C MET A 1 9.42 23.59 -13.64
N SER A 2 8.42 22.74 -13.91
CA SER A 2 8.52 21.28 -14.00
C SER A 2 9.13 20.91 -15.36
N GLY A 3 10.10 20.00 -15.40
CA GLY A 3 10.70 19.61 -16.68
C GLY A 3 11.83 18.57 -16.70
N PHE A 4 12.07 17.79 -15.65
CA PHE A 4 13.27 16.93 -15.60
C PHE A 4 13.07 15.39 -15.64
N LEU A 5 11.85 14.87 -15.84
CA LEU A 5 11.62 13.40 -15.68
C LEU A 5 10.92 12.68 -16.84
N THR A 6 10.87 13.24 -18.06
CA THR A 6 10.22 12.54 -19.20
C THR A 6 11.07 12.51 -20.47
N ARG A 7 12.34 12.11 -20.36
CA ARG A 7 13.06 11.62 -21.54
C ARG A 7 12.90 10.09 -21.60
N PRO A 8 12.26 9.53 -22.64
CA PRO A 8 12.10 8.09 -22.76
C PRO A 8 13.48 7.43 -22.90
N LEU A 9 13.65 6.25 -22.28
CA LEU A 9 14.87 5.41 -22.30
C LEU A 9 15.55 5.28 -23.68
N ARG A 10 14.76 5.40 -24.75
CA ARG A 10 15.20 5.37 -26.13
C ARG A 10 16.12 6.53 -26.51
N ASP A 11 15.89 7.72 -25.99
CA ASP A 11 16.68 8.92 -26.31
C ASP A 11 18.03 8.91 -25.58
N ALA A 12 18.08 8.35 -24.36
CA ALA A 12 19.31 8.22 -23.58
C ALA A 12 20.23 7.09 -24.11
N GLY A 13 19.66 6.01 -24.64
CA GLY A 13 20.43 4.96 -25.32
C GLY A 13 21.07 5.46 -26.63
N ASN A 14 20.40 6.38 -27.33
CA ASN A 14 20.91 7.01 -28.55
C ASN A 14 22.03 8.05 -28.31
N GLU A 15 22.16 8.59 -27.09
CA GLU A 15 23.23 9.56 -26.75
C GLU A 15 24.62 8.90 -26.59
N GLY A 16 24.74 7.57 -26.75
CA GLY A 16 26.00 6.87 -27.06
C GLY A 16 27.16 7.08 -26.10
N ASN A 17 26.91 7.59 -24.88
CA ASN A 17 27.96 7.86 -23.90
C ASN A 17 28.07 6.70 -22.90
N PRO A 18 29.02 5.76 -23.12
CA PRO A 18 29.17 4.57 -22.26
C PRO A 18 29.48 4.91 -20.80
N ASN A 19 29.99 6.11 -20.51
CA ASN A 19 30.28 6.55 -19.13
C ASN A 19 29.01 6.94 -18.34
N LYS A 20 27.88 7.18 -19.01
CA LYS A 20 26.60 7.48 -18.34
C LYS A 20 25.77 6.24 -18.06
N VAL A 21 25.98 5.15 -18.83
CA VAL A 21 25.24 3.89 -18.70
C VAL A 21 25.46 3.25 -17.33
N GLY A 22 26.68 3.33 -16.78
CA GLY A 22 27.01 2.82 -15.45
C GLY A 22 26.27 3.55 -14.32
N SER A 23 26.20 4.89 -14.38
CA SER A 23 25.46 5.68 -13.38
C SER A 23 23.94 5.48 -13.47
N PHE A 24 23.40 5.23 -14.66
CA PHE A 24 21.97 4.94 -14.84
C PHE A 24 21.60 3.53 -14.36
N ASN A 25 22.43 2.53 -14.63
CA ASN A 25 22.23 1.17 -14.11
C ASN A 25 22.46 1.08 -12.59
N GLN A 26 23.24 2.00 -12.00
CA GLN A 26 23.32 2.17 -10.55
C GLN A 26 22.10 2.89 -9.96
N LEU A 27 21.50 3.83 -10.70
CA LEU A 27 20.29 4.55 -10.27
C LEU A 27 19.03 3.70 -10.39
N ALA A 28 18.95 2.84 -11.40
CA ALA A 28 17.99 1.75 -11.46
C ALA A 28 18.41 0.71 -10.41
N LYS A 29 18.08 0.96 -9.14
CA LYS A 29 18.28 -0.02 -8.08
C LYS A 29 17.60 -1.31 -8.54
N MET A 30 18.41 -2.31 -8.83
CA MET A 30 17.92 -3.60 -9.33
C MET A 30 16.91 -4.23 -8.35
N GLY A 31 17.01 -3.88 -7.06
CA GLY A 31 16.00 -4.18 -6.04
C GLY A 31 14.63 -3.56 -6.32
N ASP A 32 14.54 -2.27 -6.67
CA ASP A 32 13.26 -1.61 -6.99
C ASP A 32 12.65 -2.18 -8.28
N ALA A 33 13.49 -2.55 -9.26
CA ALA A 33 13.06 -3.17 -10.51
C ALA A 33 12.58 -4.63 -10.33
N LEU A 34 13.14 -5.36 -9.35
CA LEU A 34 12.72 -6.73 -9.00
C LEU A 34 11.52 -6.75 -8.05
N ALA A 35 11.42 -5.76 -7.15
CA ALA A 35 10.37 -5.66 -6.15
C ALA A 35 9.02 -5.21 -6.73
N GLY A 36 9.03 -4.44 -7.83
CA GLY A 36 7.86 -4.14 -8.65
C GLY A 36 7.54 -5.19 -9.73
N GLY A 37 8.18 -6.36 -9.68
CA GLY A 37 8.00 -7.40 -10.69
C GLY A 37 6.55 -7.89 -10.81
N GLU A 38 6.10 -8.11 -12.04
CA GLU A 38 4.80 -8.69 -12.33
C GLU A 38 4.68 -10.06 -11.67
N ARG A 39 3.60 -10.27 -10.91
CA ARG A 39 3.28 -11.55 -10.28
C ARG A 39 2.13 -12.19 -11.02
N TYR A 40 2.25 -13.51 -11.19
CA TYR A 40 1.21 -14.36 -11.72
C TYR A 40 0.67 -15.25 -10.61
N LEU A 41 -0.65 -15.26 -10.43
CA LEU A 41 -1.32 -16.20 -9.55
C LEU A 41 -2.52 -16.81 -10.25
N ARG A 42 -2.70 -18.10 -10.02
CA ARG A 42 -3.90 -18.85 -10.36
C ARG A 42 -4.44 -19.47 -9.10
N GLY A 43 -5.75 -19.39 -8.89
CA GLY A 43 -6.35 -19.95 -7.69
C GLY A 43 -7.86 -19.90 -7.67
N ALA A 44 -8.39 -20.54 -6.64
CA ALA A 44 -9.81 -20.51 -6.34
C ALA A 44 -10.21 -19.15 -5.77
N VAL A 45 -11.40 -18.68 -6.17
CA VAL A 45 -12.01 -17.47 -5.63
C VAL A 45 -12.91 -17.84 -4.45
N GLY A 46 -12.80 -17.12 -3.34
CA GLY A 46 -13.58 -17.36 -2.13
C GLY A 46 -15.09 -17.22 -2.38
N ALA A 47 -15.90 -18.05 -1.72
CA ALA A 47 -17.30 -18.23 -2.07
C ALA A 47 -18.29 -17.34 -1.29
N VAL A 48 -19.28 -16.85 -2.03
CA VAL A 48 -20.66 -16.42 -1.67
C VAL A 48 -20.82 -15.18 -0.79
N THR A 49 -20.53 -14.00 -1.35
CA THR A 49 -21.33 -12.74 -1.26
C THR A 49 -20.53 -11.58 -1.86
N VAL A 50 -19.21 -11.65 -1.77
CA VAL A 50 -18.26 -10.82 -2.51
C VAL A 50 -17.26 -11.81 -3.10
N HIS A 51 -17.24 -11.96 -4.42
CA HIS A 51 -16.34 -12.90 -5.10
C HIS A 51 -14.93 -12.34 -5.02
N VAL A 52 -14.24 -12.65 -3.92
CA VAL A 52 -12.92 -12.11 -3.58
C VAL A 52 -11.87 -13.16 -3.82
N PHE A 53 -10.85 -12.81 -4.60
CA PHE A 53 -9.58 -13.51 -4.63
C PHE A 53 -8.68 -12.90 -3.58
N THR A 54 -8.60 -13.57 -2.43
CA THR A 54 -7.71 -13.14 -1.35
C THR A 54 -6.27 -13.48 -1.71
N LEU A 55 -5.46 -12.45 -1.90
CA LEU A 55 -4.03 -12.58 -2.15
C LEU A 55 -3.29 -12.85 -0.83
N PRO A 56 -2.17 -13.58 -0.85
CA PRO A 56 -1.32 -13.72 0.33
C PRO A 56 -0.89 -12.35 0.87
N ASP A 57 -0.74 -12.22 2.19
CA ASP A 57 -0.44 -10.94 2.83
C ASP A 57 0.88 -10.33 2.34
N ASN A 58 1.88 -11.11 1.93
CA ASN A 58 3.13 -10.59 1.35
C ASN A 58 3.07 -10.40 -0.19
N ALA A 59 1.88 -10.46 -0.77
CA ALA A 59 1.67 -10.45 -2.21
C ALA A 59 0.38 -9.73 -2.63
N LYS A 60 -0.12 -8.80 -1.81
CA LYS A 60 -1.29 -8.00 -2.18
C LYS A 60 -1.00 -7.11 -3.38
N ALA A 61 -2.00 -6.92 -4.23
CA ALA A 61 -1.87 -6.17 -5.47
C ALA A 61 -1.88 -4.67 -5.20
N HIS A 62 -0.90 -3.96 -5.75
CA HIS A 62 -0.95 -2.51 -5.91
C HIS A 62 -1.67 -2.10 -7.19
N ARG A 63 -1.48 -2.90 -8.25
CA ARG A 63 -2.08 -2.69 -9.55
C ARG A 63 -2.40 -4.02 -10.21
N LEU A 64 -3.60 -4.13 -10.76
CA LEU A 64 -4.02 -5.28 -11.53
C LEU A 64 -3.74 -4.96 -12.99
N LEU A 65 -2.92 -5.78 -13.63
CA LEU A 65 -2.55 -5.61 -15.03
C LEU A 65 -3.57 -6.30 -15.94
N GLY A 66 -4.13 -7.40 -15.47
CA GLY A 66 -5.12 -8.17 -16.20
C GLY A 66 -5.39 -9.51 -15.52
N GLY A 67 -6.20 -10.32 -16.18
CA GLY A 67 -6.50 -11.65 -15.72
C GLY A 67 -7.36 -12.43 -16.70
N PHE A 68 -7.62 -13.68 -16.35
CA PHE A 68 -8.49 -14.56 -17.09
C PHE A 68 -9.40 -15.29 -16.12
N ILE A 69 -10.70 -15.26 -16.38
CA ILE A 69 -11.69 -16.05 -15.64
C ILE A 69 -11.69 -17.45 -16.24
N ILE A 70 -11.26 -18.45 -15.45
CA ILE A 70 -11.13 -19.83 -15.90
C ILE A 70 -12.42 -20.61 -15.64
N ALA A 71 -12.99 -20.43 -14.44
CA ALA A 71 -14.22 -21.08 -14.04
C ALA A 71 -15.15 -20.05 -13.40
N ALA A 72 -16.29 -19.84 -14.06
CA ALA A 72 -17.36 -18.92 -13.70
C ALA A 72 -18.59 -19.28 -14.54
N GLY A 73 -19.78 -18.83 -14.18
CA GLY A 73 -21.04 -19.18 -14.87
C GLY A 73 -21.01 -19.00 -16.40
N ALA A 74 -21.42 -17.84 -16.91
CA ALA A 74 -21.45 -17.56 -18.36
C ALA A 74 -20.27 -16.73 -18.87
N ASN A 75 -19.42 -16.22 -17.96
CA ASN A 75 -18.44 -15.16 -18.24
C ASN A 75 -16.99 -15.67 -18.16
N VAL A 76 -16.72 -16.84 -18.72
CA VAL A 76 -15.36 -17.35 -18.91
C VAL A 76 -14.67 -16.54 -20.00
N GLY A 77 -13.46 -16.03 -19.73
CA GLY A 77 -12.78 -15.17 -20.69
C GLY A 77 -11.81 -14.15 -20.08
N PRO A 78 -11.30 -13.23 -20.91
CA PRO A 78 -10.41 -12.18 -20.46
C PRO A 78 -11.13 -11.24 -19.50
N LEU A 79 -10.42 -10.86 -18.45
CA LEU A 79 -10.92 -9.96 -17.41
C LEU A 79 -10.68 -8.51 -17.80
N GLN A 80 -11.71 -7.67 -17.66
CA GLN A 80 -11.54 -6.22 -17.75
C GLN A 80 -11.21 -5.66 -16.36
N VAL A 81 -10.04 -5.03 -16.24
CA VAL A 81 -9.67 -4.32 -15.01
C VAL A 81 -10.31 -2.94 -15.01
N VAL A 82 -11.00 -2.59 -13.92
CA VAL A 82 -11.55 -1.26 -13.69
C VAL A 82 -10.82 -0.58 -12.52
N PRO A 83 -10.84 0.77 -12.46
CA PRO A 83 -10.24 1.51 -11.35
C PRO A 83 -10.85 1.12 -10.00
N GLU A 84 -10.10 1.36 -8.92
CA GLU A 84 -10.59 1.28 -7.54
C GLU A 84 -11.84 2.16 -7.37
N ASP A 85 -12.81 1.68 -6.58
CA ASP A 85 -14.14 2.28 -6.34
C ASP A 85 -15.09 2.35 -7.53
N ALA A 86 -14.76 1.74 -8.67
CA ALA A 86 -15.69 1.61 -9.78
C ALA A 86 -16.83 0.63 -9.44
N VAL A 87 -18.02 0.90 -9.96
CA VAL A 87 -19.12 -0.07 -9.93
C VAL A 87 -18.80 -1.20 -10.89
N LEU A 88 -18.58 -2.40 -10.36
CA LEU A 88 -18.28 -3.59 -11.16
C LEU A 88 -19.50 -4.01 -12.00
N ALA A 89 -19.24 -4.38 -13.25
CA ALA A 89 -20.17 -5.06 -14.15
C ALA A 89 -19.63 -6.44 -14.57
N ALA A 90 -20.43 -7.20 -15.30
CA ALA A 90 -20.05 -8.54 -15.76
C ALA A 90 -18.72 -8.56 -16.53
N GLY A 91 -17.85 -9.52 -16.20
CA GLY A 91 -16.51 -9.68 -16.77
C GLY A 91 -15.46 -8.70 -16.23
N GLN A 92 -15.77 -7.95 -15.17
CA GLN A 92 -14.88 -6.94 -14.59
C GLN A 92 -14.34 -7.34 -13.22
N ALA A 93 -13.14 -6.82 -12.90
CA ALA A 93 -12.56 -6.86 -11.57
C ALA A 93 -11.86 -5.56 -11.19
N GLN A 94 -11.74 -5.34 -9.90
CA GLN A 94 -10.96 -4.25 -9.31
C GLN A 94 -10.16 -4.74 -8.11
N ILE A 95 -9.20 -3.92 -7.70
CA ILE A 95 -8.49 -4.11 -6.44
C ILE A 95 -9.27 -3.41 -5.32
N THR A 96 -9.36 -4.06 -4.16
CA THR A 96 -9.89 -3.45 -2.94
C THR A 96 -8.83 -2.58 -2.27
N ALA A 97 -9.26 -1.69 -1.37
CA ALA A 97 -8.34 -0.95 -0.51
C ALA A 97 -7.42 -1.85 0.35
N ALA A 98 -7.74 -3.13 0.53
CA ALA A 98 -6.89 -4.11 1.21
C ALA A 98 -5.84 -4.77 0.28
N GLY A 99 -5.87 -4.47 -1.02
CA GLY A 99 -5.01 -5.04 -2.04
C GLY A 99 -5.42 -6.45 -2.50
N ASP A 100 -6.66 -6.86 -2.23
CA ASP A 100 -7.27 -8.08 -2.76
C ASP A 100 -8.02 -7.81 -4.05
N VAL A 101 -8.29 -8.84 -4.86
CA VAL A 101 -9.04 -8.67 -6.11
C VAL A 101 -10.49 -9.08 -5.91
N ILE A 102 -11.42 -8.24 -6.36
CA ILE A 102 -12.86 -8.52 -6.32
C ILE A 102 -13.46 -8.57 -7.72
N PHE A 103 -14.34 -9.53 -7.94
CA PHE A 103 -15.09 -9.73 -9.18
C PHE A 103 -16.54 -9.29 -9.03
N PHE A 104 -17.18 -9.05 -10.17
CA PHE A 104 -18.62 -8.82 -10.19
C PHE A 104 -19.38 -10.03 -9.64
N ALA A 105 -20.26 -9.81 -8.67
CA ALA A 105 -20.81 -10.90 -7.88
C ALA A 105 -21.66 -11.89 -8.70
N THR A 106 -22.33 -11.42 -9.76
CA THR A 106 -23.16 -12.26 -10.62
C THR A 106 -22.35 -13.19 -11.52
N ASP A 107 -21.06 -12.91 -11.75
CA ASP A 107 -20.22 -13.78 -12.58
C ASP A 107 -20.00 -15.15 -11.92
N ALA A 108 -20.18 -15.24 -10.61
CA ALA A 108 -19.99 -16.46 -9.83
C ALA A 108 -18.62 -17.11 -10.09
N VAL A 109 -17.57 -16.28 -10.17
CA VAL A 109 -16.20 -16.74 -10.43
C VAL A 109 -15.76 -17.70 -9.31
N THR A 110 -15.31 -18.87 -9.71
CA THR A 110 -14.77 -19.93 -8.84
C THR A 110 -13.27 -20.14 -9.07
N GLU A 111 -12.73 -19.81 -10.24
CA GLU A 111 -11.30 -19.87 -10.54
C GLU A 111 -10.86 -18.75 -11.50
N ALA A 112 -9.74 -18.10 -11.21
CA ALA A 112 -9.15 -17.06 -12.04
C ALA A 112 -7.62 -17.10 -12.07
N GLU A 113 -7.07 -16.59 -13.17
CA GLU A 113 -5.67 -16.23 -13.37
C GLU A 113 -5.53 -14.71 -13.29
N LEU A 114 -4.55 -14.23 -12.55
CA LEU A 114 -4.33 -12.82 -12.27
C LEU A 114 -2.88 -12.44 -12.55
N TYR A 115 -2.71 -11.32 -13.22
CA TYR A 115 -1.44 -10.64 -13.45
C TYR A 115 -1.48 -9.31 -12.73
N TYR A 116 -0.62 -9.13 -11.74
CA TYR A 116 -0.64 -7.93 -10.89
C TYR A 116 0.76 -7.52 -10.45
N GLU A 117 0.92 -6.25 -10.12
CA GLU A 117 2.15 -5.71 -9.54
C GLU A 117 1.97 -5.56 -8.03
N THR A 118 2.99 -5.92 -7.27
CA THR A 118 3.07 -5.62 -5.84
C THR A 118 3.78 -4.30 -5.62
N ALA A 119 3.33 -3.49 -4.66
CA ALA A 119 4.09 -2.33 -4.21
C ALA A 119 4.93 -2.72 -2.99
N GLU A 120 6.18 -3.10 -3.18
CA GLU A 120 7.20 -2.85 -2.16
C GLU A 120 7.76 -1.46 -2.44
N GLN A 121 7.05 -0.42 -2.01
CA GLN A 121 7.49 0.96 -2.25
C GLN A 121 8.57 1.35 -1.24
N LEU A 122 9.50 2.22 -1.66
CA LEU A 122 10.43 2.87 -0.77
C LEU A 122 9.68 3.66 0.33
N PRO A 123 10.28 3.86 1.51
CA PRO A 123 9.73 4.74 2.53
C PRO A 123 9.38 6.11 1.96
N VAL A 124 8.14 6.54 2.19
CA VAL A 124 7.63 7.85 1.81
C VAL A 124 7.58 8.71 3.05
N THR A 125 8.19 9.90 2.98
CA THR A 125 8.09 10.91 4.03
C THR A 125 7.13 12.01 3.58
N VAL A 126 6.17 12.34 4.44
CA VAL A 126 5.17 13.39 4.21
C VAL A 126 5.04 14.27 5.43
N ASP A 127 4.81 15.56 5.21
CA ASP A 127 4.36 16.48 6.25
C ASP A 127 2.82 16.52 6.22
N VAL A 128 2.19 16.24 7.36
CA VAL A 128 0.73 16.15 7.51
C VAL A 128 0.23 17.08 8.61
N THR A 129 -1.01 17.52 8.47
CA THR A 129 -1.73 18.22 9.54
C THR A 129 -2.33 17.19 10.49
N VAL A 130 -2.12 17.39 11.79
CA VAL A 130 -2.75 16.61 12.85
C VAL A 130 -3.92 17.42 13.39
N VAL A 131 -5.11 16.83 13.46
CA VAL A 131 -6.28 17.48 14.05
C VAL A 131 -6.12 17.46 15.57
N ALA A 132 -5.64 18.56 16.16
CA ALA A 132 -5.32 18.60 17.60
C ALA A 132 -6.47 18.16 18.53
N ALA A 133 -7.74 18.39 18.15
CA ALA A 133 -8.90 17.97 18.94
C ALA A 133 -9.12 16.45 18.98
N SER A 134 -8.64 15.71 17.98
CA SER A 134 -8.75 14.25 17.91
C SER A 134 -7.41 13.54 17.98
N GLY A 135 -6.29 14.25 17.78
CA GLY A 135 -4.95 13.71 17.64
C GLY A 135 -4.72 12.94 16.34
N VAL A 136 -5.62 13.04 15.37
CA VAL A 136 -5.59 12.21 14.15
C VAL A 136 -4.90 12.94 13.00
N ALA A 137 -3.91 12.28 12.39
CA ALA A 137 -3.35 12.63 11.09
C ALA A 137 -3.90 11.66 10.03
N ALA A 138 -4.64 12.19 9.05
CA ALA A 138 -5.07 11.42 7.91
C ALA A 138 -3.91 11.24 6.91
N LEU A 139 -3.70 10.01 6.46
CA LEU A 139 -2.82 9.72 5.35
C LEU A 139 -3.68 9.71 4.09
N THR A 140 -3.16 10.26 2.98
CA THR A 140 -3.83 10.12 1.68
C THR A 140 -4.01 8.62 1.43
N PRO A 141 -5.23 8.14 1.14
CA PRO A 141 -5.54 6.72 1.12
C PRO A 141 -4.59 5.99 0.16
N ARG A 142 -3.73 5.15 0.74
CA ARG A 142 -3.02 4.09 0.01
C ARG A 142 -3.15 2.83 0.82
N ALA A 143 -3.48 1.74 0.14
CA ALA A 143 -3.66 0.42 0.71
C ALA A 143 -2.49 0.04 1.63
N ALA A 144 -2.79 -0.19 2.92
CA ALA A 144 -1.91 -0.77 3.95
C ALA A 144 -0.51 -0.13 4.08
N MET A 145 -0.33 0.80 5.02
CA MET A 145 0.95 1.47 5.26
C MET A 145 1.66 0.97 6.52
N ARG A 146 2.97 0.74 6.55
CA ARG A 146 3.72 0.60 7.82
C ARG A 146 4.23 1.96 8.25
N LEU A 147 3.91 2.40 9.47
CA LEU A 147 4.52 3.60 10.03
C LEU A 147 5.96 3.27 10.46
N ILE A 148 6.94 3.98 9.90
CA ILE A 148 8.37 3.82 10.21
C ILE A 148 8.78 4.85 11.27
N SER A 149 8.36 6.10 11.11
CA SER A 149 8.62 7.15 12.08
C SER A 149 7.52 8.20 12.06
N ALA A 150 7.30 8.80 13.23
CA ALA A 150 6.43 9.96 13.40
C ALA A 150 7.19 11.03 14.18
N GLU A 151 7.22 12.24 13.65
CA GLU A 151 7.85 13.40 14.28
C GLU A 151 6.81 14.50 14.44
N ALA A 152 6.53 14.92 15.67
CA ALA A 152 5.67 16.06 15.94
C ALA A 152 6.44 17.35 15.70
N LEU A 153 6.02 18.13 14.69
CA LEU A 153 6.69 19.39 14.31
C LEU A 153 6.17 20.57 15.14
N THR A 154 4.88 20.58 15.46
CA THR A 154 4.23 21.64 16.24
C THR A 154 3.17 21.05 17.18
N GLY A 155 3.10 21.54 18.42
CA GLY A 155 2.16 21.07 19.43
C GLY A 155 2.63 21.34 20.85
N GLY A 156 1.94 20.76 21.83
CA GLY A 156 2.38 20.70 23.22
C GLY A 156 3.59 19.77 23.42
N VAL A 157 3.74 18.77 22.55
CA VAL A 157 4.94 17.93 22.45
C VAL A 157 5.51 18.03 21.03
N THR A 158 6.84 18.09 20.94
CA THR A 158 7.57 18.19 19.66
C THR A 158 8.75 17.22 19.64
N GLY A 159 9.22 16.86 18.45
CA GLY A 159 10.28 15.90 18.23
C GLY A 159 9.76 14.52 17.82
N VAL A 160 10.69 13.55 17.77
CA VAL A 160 10.38 12.19 17.33
C VAL A 160 9.51 11.49 18.37
N ALA A 161 8.33 11.04 17.94
CA ALA A 161 7.42 10.27 18.76
C ALA A 161 7.82 8.80 18.77
N THR A 162 7.60 8.12 19.90
CA THR A 162 7.74 6.67 19.99
C THR A 162 6.57 6.01 19.26
N VAL A 163 6.86 5.26 18.21
CA VAL A 163 5.85 4.53 17.44
C VAL A 163 5.47 3.25 18.19
N LEU A 164 4.20 3.14 18.58
CA LEU A 164 3.65 1.93 19.18
C LEU A 164 3.10 0.99 18.10
N ALA A 165 2.82 -0.25 18.53
CA ALA A 165 2.23 -1.27 17.68
C ALA A 165 0.98 -0.73 16.99
N ARG A 166 0.83 -1.05 15.70
CA ARG A 166 -0.38 -0.76 14.93
C ARG A 166 -1.61 -1.25 15.67
N GLY A 167 -2.67 -0.44 15.63
CA GLY A 167 -3.94 -0.73 16.27
C GLY A 167 -4.00 -0.42 17.76
N THR A 168 -2.90 0.10 18.33
CA THR A 168 -2.97 0.78 19.62
C THR A 168 -3.98 1.92 19.54
N LEU A 169 -5.04 1.82 20.33
CA LEU A 169 -6.08 2.85 20.38
C LEU A 169 -5.57 4.10 21.11
N GLN A 170 -6.13 5.24 20.76
CA GLN A 170 -5.88 6.55 21.38
C GLN A 170 -5.82 6.56 22.92
N ALA A 171 -6.66 5.77 23.59
CA ALA A 171 -6.67 5.68 25.06
C ALA A 171 -5.45 4.97 25.67
N GLY A 172 -4.69 4.22 24.86
CA GLY A 172 -3.47 3.52 25.24
C GLY A 172 -2.18 4.29 24.94
N LEU A 173 -2.27 5.47 24.29
CA LEU A 173 -1.11 6.31 24.01
C LEU A 173 -0.72 7.14 25.24
N ALA A 174 0.58 7.19 25.54
CA ALA A 174 1.17 8.14 26.46
C ALA A 174 1.74 9.36 25.70
N SER A 175 2.15 10.38 26.45
CA SER A 175 2.72 11.60 25.87
C SER A 175 3.98 11.32 25.05
N GLY A 176 4.07 11.92 23.86
CA GLY A 176 5.16 11.69 22.91
C GLY A 176 5.06 10.37 22.15
N GLN A 177 3.88 9.73 22.10
CA GLN A 177 3.68 8.46 21.38
C GLN A 177 2.72 8.64 20.20
N ALA A 178 2.91 7.79 19.19
CA ALA A 178 2.04 7.72 18.03
C ALA A 178 1.79 6.26 17.63
N ALA A 179 0.62 5.96 17.07
CA ALA A 179 0.31 4.64 16.52
C ALA A 179 -0.47 4.76 15.21
N LEU A 180 -0.24 3.82 14.31
CA LEU A 180 -1.06 3.71 13.10
C LEU A 180 -2.34 2.92 13.42
N GLN A 181 -3.49 3.38 12.93
CA GLN A 181 -4.74 2.64 13.08
C GLN A 181 -4.71 1.29 12.34
N PRO A 182 -5.57 0.32 12.71
CA PRO A 182 -5.60 -1.00 12.09
C PRO A 182 -5.85 -0.97 10.57
N ASN A 183 -6.66 -0.01 10.10
CA ASN A 183 -6.95 0.21 8.67
C ASN A 183 -5.74 0.77 7.89
N GLY A 184 -4.72 1.29 8.55
CA GLY A 184 -3.55 1.88 7.92
C GLY A 184 -3.80 3.23 7.24
N GLU A 185 -4.94 3.88 7.52
CA GLU A 185 -5.35 5.14 6.87
C GLU A 185 -5.01 6.37 7.71
N THR A 186 -4.84 6.21 9.02
CA THR A 186 -4.59 7.33 9.92
C THR A 186 -3.56 6.99 10.99
N VAL A 187 -2.81 8.01 11.41
CA VAL A 187 -1.91 7.96 12.56
C VAL A 187 -2.53 8.74 13.71
N GLU A 188 -2.58 8.11 14.87
CA GLU A 188 -3.06 8.68 16.12
C GLU A 188 -1.89 9.15 16.97
N PHE A 189 -1.92 10.42 17.38
CA PHE A 189 -1.10 11.02 18.43
C PHE A 189 -1.98 11.27 19.65
N LEU A 190 -1.42 11.22 20.86
CA LEU A 190 -2.21 11.52 22.07
C LEU A 190 -2.85 12.93 21.99
N ILE A 191 -4.17 13.02 22.20
CA ILE A 191 -4.93 14.29 22.14
C ILE A 191 -4.31 15.36 23.06
N ALA A 192 -3.86 14.96 24.25
CA ALA A 192 -3.26 15.85 25.24
C ALA A 192 -1.94 16.49 24.77
N ASP A 193 -1.22 15.87 23.83
CA ASP A 193 -0.01 16.44 23.25
C ASP A 193 -0.33 17.59 22.29
N ALA A 194 -1.60 17.75 21.90
CA ALA A 194 -2.10 18.84 21.06
C ALA A 194 -1.26 19.07 19.79
N VAL A 195 -0.77 17.97 19.19
CA VAL A 195 0.02 18.02 17.95
C VAL A 195 -0.86 18.58 16.83
N THR A 196 -0.32 19.55 16.11
CA THR A 196 -1.01 20.26 15.01
C THR A 196 -0.36 19.97 13.64
N SER A 197 0.92 19.62 13.63
CA SER A 197 1.64 19.22 12.43
C SER A 197 2.63 18.12 12.77
N ALA A 198 2.76 17.15 11.88
CA ALA A 198 3.71 16.05 12.03
C ALA A 198 4.38 15.71 10.70
N ARG A 199 5.59 15.19 10.77
CA ARG A 199 6.28 14.52 9.67
C ARG A 199 6.18 13.03 9.89
N LEU A 200 5.62 12.32 8.92
CA LEU A 200 5.44 10.88 8.98
C LEU A 200 6.30 10.24 7.89
N THR A 201 7.02 9.20 8.25
CA THR A 201 7.65 8.30 7.28
C THR A 201 6.94 6.96 7.34
N TYR A 202 6.41 6.50 6.22
CA TYR A 202 5.72 5.22 6.12
C TYR A 202 6.15 4.44 4.88
N MET A 203 6.00 3.12 4.93
CA MET A 203 6.21 2.25 3.78
C MET A 203 4.87 1.67 3.34
N PRO A 204 4.39 1.95 2.11
CA PRO A 204 3.25 1.23 1.55
C PRO A 204 3.62 -0.25 1.47
N GLN A 205 2.94 -1.08 2.24
CA GLN A 205 3.11 -2.53 2.23
C GLN A 205 1.72 -3.14 2.08
N PRO A 206 1.29 -3.42 0.85
CA PRO A 206 0.02 -4.07 0.59
C PRO A 206 0.16 -5.47 1.22
N GLY A 207 -0.51 -5.68 2.36
CA GLY A 207 -0.26 -6.84 3.21
C GLY A 207 -0.59 -6.68 4.69
N PHE A 208 -0.66 -5.45 5.18
CA PHE A 208 -1.23 -5.21 6.49
C PHE A 208 -2.76 -5.11 6.40
N GLY A 209 -3.42 -6.27 6.31
CA GLY A 209 -4.84 -6.36 6.62
C GLY A 209 -5.12 -5.91 8.07
N PRO A 210 -6.40 -5.78 8.46
CA PRO A 210 -6.80 -5.35 9.80
C PRO A 210 -6.44 -6.37 10.91
N THR A 211 -5.86 -7.52 10.56
CA THR A 211 -5.55 -8.62 11.48
C THR A 211 -4.14 -8.52 12.07
N PRO A 212 -3.98 -8.61 13.39
CA PRO A 212 -2.70 -8.45 14.10
C PRO A 212 -1.71 -9.61 13.89
N GLU A 213 -2.02 -10.62 13.07
CA GLU A 213 -1.19 -11.82 12.88
C GLU A 213 -0.21 -11.74 11.71
N SER A 214 -0.17 -10.62 10.99
CA SER A 214 0.78 -10.44 9.88
C SER A 214 2.23 -10.59 10.37
N VAL A 215 3.12 -11.14 9.52
CA VAL A 215 4.55 -11.28 9.84
C VAL A 215 5.16 -9.93 10.23
N ALA A 216 4.66 -8.83 9.66
CA ALA A 216 5.09 -7.49 9.98
C ALA A 216 4.59 -7.02 11.37
N SER A 217 3.41 -7.45 11.83
CA SER A 217 2.94 -7.22 13.20
C SER A 217 3.84 -7.94 14.23
N LYS A 218 4.42 -9.08 13.87
CA LYS A 218 5.43 -9.78 14.70
C LYS A 218 6.78 -9.07 14.69
N MET A 219 7.15 -8.44 13.57
CA MET A 219 8.38 -7.65 13.46
C MET A 219 8.30 -6.25 14.09
N ASP A 220 7.11 -5.68 14.28
CA ASP A 220 6.93 -4.41 15.01
C ASP A 220 7.20 -4.56 16.52
N VAL A 221 7.12 -5.77 17.07
CA VAL A 221 7.51 -6.05 18.47
C VAL A 221 9.04 -6.00 18.65
N ASP A 222 9.79 -6.33 17.60
CA ASP A 222 11.26 -6.48 17.66
C ASP A 222 12.03 -5.20 17.27
N ALA A 223 11.35 -4.15 16.80
CA ALA A 223 11.99 -2.87 16.43
C ALA A 223 12.33 -1.97 17.64
N ASN A 224 12.11 -2.44 18.87
CA ASN A 224 12.49 -1.78 20.12
C ASN A 224 13.88 -2.22 20.67
N LEU A 225 14.77 -2.71 19.79
CA LEU A 225 16.18 -3.00 20.12
C LEU A 225 17.13 -1.99 19.47
#